data_AF-A0A9E4FZ03-F1
#
_entry.id   AF-A0A9E4FZ03-F1
#
_cell.length_a   1.000
_cell.length_b   1.000
_cell.length_c   1.000
_cell.angle_alpha   90.00
_cell.angle_beta   90.00
_cell.angle_gamma   90.00
#
_symmetry.space_group_name_H-M   'P 1'
#
loop_
_entity.id
_entity.type
_entity.pdbx_description
1 polymer ?
#
loop_
_entity_poly.entity_id
_entity_poly.type
_entity_poly.pdbx_seq_one_letter_code
_entity_poly.pdbx_strand_id
1 'polypeptide(L)'
;MAGTLRQKVLTLYLHTSALDSRVLGWSVYDGTGKDSFTTGDNTEPPYETGLDALKDGWRLIQHPVLIPPYPGEEYSTSFMKYGFLFEKLEDIQA
;
A
#
# COMPACT_ATOMS: atom_id res chain seq x y z
N MET A 1 -16.33 -27.01 3.00
CA MET A 1 -16.85 -25.78 2.38
C MET A 1 -15.67 -24.84 2.32
N ALA A 2 -15.16 -24.49 1.14
CA ALA A 2 -14.11 -23.47 1.06
C ALA A 2 -14.73 -22.14 1.50
N GLY A 3 -14.17 -21.52 2.55
CA GLY A 3 -14.63 -20.21 3.00
C GLY A 3 -14.54 -19.19 1.86
N THR A 4 -15.46 -18.22 1.84
CA THR A 4 -15.47 -17.20 0.79
C THR A 4 -14.37 -16.18 1.10
N LEU A 5 -13.21 -16.33 0.47
CA LEU A 5 -12.13 -15.36 0.58
C LEU A 5 -12.51 -14.05 -0.10
N ARG A 6 -12.27 -12.94 0.58
CA ARG A 6 -12.37 -11.58 0.02
C ARG A 6 -11.05 -10.86 0.16
N GLN A 7 -10.86 -9.84 -0.67
CA GLN A 7 -9.61 -9.11 -0.80
C GLN A 7 -9.67 -7.79 -0.03
N LYS A 8 -8.62 -7.50 0.73
CA LYS A 8 -8.25 -6.16 1.15
C LYS A 8 -7.13 -5.66 0.25
N VAL A 9 -7.14 -4.37 -0.09
CA VAL A 9 -6.13 -3.71 -0.92
C VAL A 9 -5.48 -2.60 -0.12
N LEU A 10 -4.15 -2.55 -0.16
CA LEU A 10 -3.34 -1.53 0.51
C LEU A 10 -2.45 -0.86 -0.53
N THR A 11 -2.57 0.46 -0.62
CA THR A 11 -1.63 1.30 -1.38
C THR A 11 -0.70 1.98 -0.39
N LEU A 12 0.61 1.86 -0.59
CA LEU A 12 1.62 2.59 0.19
C LEU A 12 2.48 3.45 -0.74
N TYR A 13 2.66 4.71 -0.37
CA TYR A 13 3.62 5.61 -0.99
C TYR A 13 4.81 5.77 -0.07
N LEU A 14 5.96 5.22 -0.47
CA LEU A 14 7.16 5.22 0.36
C LEU A 14 8.09 6.39 0.03
N HIS A 15 8.99 6.72 0.95
CA HIS A 15 9.96 7.80 0.77
C HIS A 15 11.03 7.50 -0.30
N THR A 16 11.36 6.22 -0.51
CA THR A 16 12.25 5.75 -1.58
C THR A 16 11.63 4.52 -2.24
N SER A 17 12.30 3.95 -3.25
CA SER A 17 11.86 2.71 -3.89
C SER A 17 12.16 1.44 -3.07
N ALA A 18 12.69 1.56 -1.86
CA ALA A 18 12.96 0.41 -1.00
C ALA A 18 11.74 0.06 -0.13
N LEU A 19 11.42 -1.23 0.04
CA LEU A 19 10.24 -1.70 0.79
C LEU A 19 10.30 -1.40 2.29
N ASP A 20 11.49 -1.27 2.85
CA ASP A 20 11.78 -0.89 4.23
C ASP A 20 11.86 0.64 4.43
N SER A 21 11.61 1.41 3.37
CA SER A 21 11.51 2.86 3.47
C SER A 21 10.23 3.28 4.18
N ARG A 22 10.30 4.40 4.92
CA ARG A 22 9.14 4.98 5.63
C ARG A 22 7.96 5.25 4.68
N VAL A 23 6.75 4.97 5.16
CA VAL A 23 5.48 5.36 4.52
C VAL A 23 5.28 6.87 4.65
N LEU A 24 4.89 7.52 3.55
CA LEU A 24 4.52 8.94 3.48
C LEU A 24 3.03 9.16 3.24
N GLY A 25 2.36 8.19 2.62
CA GLY A 25 0.94 8.24 2.30
C GLY A 25 0.41 6.84 2.07
N TRP A 26 -0.88 6.63 2.34
CA TRP A 26 -1.49 5.32 2.23
C TRP A 26 -2.98 5.42 1.90
N SER A 27 -3.52 4.32 1.38
CA SER A 27 -4.96 4.07 1.35
C SER A 27 -5.24 2.59 1.57
N VAL A 28 -6.32 2.30 2.30
CA VAL A 28 -6.78 0.94 2.57
C VAL A 28 -8.19 0.80 2.04
N TYR A 29 -8.43 -0.27 1.28
CA TYR A 29 -9.75 -0.65 0.81
C TYR A 29 -10.07 -2.05 1.34
N ASP A 30 -11.12 -2.14 2.15
CA ASP A 30 -11.58 -3.41 2.69
C ASP A 30 -12.73 -3.98 1.85
N GLY A 31 -12.42 -4.94 0.97
CA GLY A 31 -13.42 -5.67 0.21
C GLY A 31 -14.18 -6.73 1.03
N THR A 32 -13.78 -6.99 2.28
CA THR A 32 -14.52 -7.88 3.19
C THR A 32 -15.82 -7.22 3.66
N GLY A 33 -15.83 -5.89 3.77
CA GLY A 33 -16.93 -5.09 4.31
C GLY A 33 -17.01 -5.09 5.83
N LYS A 34 -15.96 -5.56 6.54
CA LYS A 34 -15.86 -5.51 8.00
C LYS A 34 -15.53 -4.10 8.47
N ASP A 35 -14.62 -3.43 7.75
CA ASP A 35 -14.17 -2.08 8.02
C ASP A 35 -14.63 -1.12 6.90
N SER A 36 -14.98 0.10 7.29
CA SER A 36 -15.24 1.21 6.35
C SER A 36 -14.34 2.37 6.72
N PHE A 37 -13.28 2.58 5.94
CA PHE A 37 -12.38 3.70 6.11
C PHE A 37 -12.85 4.89 5.26
N THR A 38 -12.83 6.09 5.84
CA THR A 38 -12.94 7.37 5.12
C THR A 38 -11.65 8.17 5.24
N THR A 39 -11.48 9.12 4.33
CA THR A 39 -10.29 9.98 4.26
C THR A 39 -10.14 10.78 5.55
N GLY A 40 -8.98 10.68 6.20
CA GLY A 40 -8.67 11.44 7.41
C GLY A 40 -9.09 10.77 8.72
N ASP A 41 -9.59 9.53 8.68
CA ASP A 41 -9.92 8.75 9.89
C ASP A 41 -8.71 8.45 10.78
N ASN A 42 -7.50 8.50 10.21
CA ASN A 42 -6.28 8.30 10.95
C ASN A 42 -5.17 9.22 10.42
N THR A 43 -4.35 9.72 11.33
CA THR A 43 -3.15 10.53 11.05
C THR A 43 -1.89 9.68 10.90
N GLU A 44 -1.95 8.40 11.31
CA GLU A 44 -0.83 7.46 11.25
C GLU A 44 -1.10 6.34 10.24
N PRO A 45 -0.06 5.89 9.50
CA PRO A 45 -0.20 4.77 8.58
C PRO A 45 -0.42 3.45 9.34
N PRO A 46 -1.09 2.45 8.71
CA PRO A 46 -1.28 1.14 9.33
C PRO A 46 0.04 0.37 9.54
N TYR A 47 1.10 0.74 8.81
CA TYR A 47 2.44 0.19 8.93
C TYR A 47 3.49 1.28 8.73
N GLU A 48 4.63 1.18 9.41
CA GLU A 48 5.75 2.12 9.23
C GLU A 48 6.44 1.95 7.88
N THR A 49 6.50 0.70 7.39
CA THR A 49 7.16 0.32 6.13
C THR A 49 6.33 -0.70 5.34
N GLY A 50 6.63 -0.84 4.04
CA GLY A 50 6.07 -1.93 3.23
C GLY A 50 6.55 -3.31 3.69
N LEU A 51 7.74 -3.40 4.28
CA LEU A 51 8.25 -4.64 4.87
C LEU A 51 7.39 -5.11 6.05
N ASP A 52 6.88 -4.19 6.87
CA ASP A 52 6.01 -4.56 8.00
C ASP A 52 4.64 -5.04 7.52
N ALA A 53 4.11 -4.48 6.43
CA ALA A 53 2.93 -5.01 5.77
C ALA A 53 3.16 -6.45 5.28
N LEU A 54 4.31 -6.74 4.67
CA LEU A 54 4.66 -8.10 4.23
C LEU A 54 4.75 -9.08 5.40
N LYS A 55 5.33 -8.66 6.54
CA LYS A 55 5.38 -9.49 7.77
C LYS A 55 3.98 -9.81 8.30
N ASP A 56 3.02 -8.90 8.13
CA ASP A 56 1.62 -9.10 8.51
C ASP A 56 0.82 -9.90 7.44
N GLY A 57 1.49 -10.48 6.45
CA GLY A 57 0.87 -11.37 5.47
C GLY A 57 0.22 -10.66 4.29
N TRP A 58 0.45 -9.36 4.12
CA TRP A 58 0.16 -8.70 2.84
C TRP A 58 1.08 -9.26 1.75
N ARG A 59 0.55 -9.39 0.54
CA ARG A 59 1.27 -9.87 -0.63
C ARG A 59 1.45 -8.72 -1.60
N LEU A 60 2.67 -8.55 -2.11
CA LEU A 60 2.98 -7.50 -3.07
C LEU A 60 2.40 -7.86 -4.45
N ILE A 61 1.60 -6.95 -5.02
CA ILE A 61 1.09 -7.04 -6.41
C ILE A 61 1.98 -6.23 -7.35
N GLN A 62 2.34 -5.01 -6.94
CA GLN A 62 3.05 -4.07 -7.81
C GLN A 62 4.10 -3.26 -7.04
N HIS A 63 5.28 -3.16 -7.64
CA HIS A 63 6.37 -2.27 -7.25
C HIS A 63 6.34 -0.98 -8.08
N PRO A 64 6.80 0.18 -7.55
CA PRO A 64 6.91 1.38 -8.37
C PRO A 64 7.84 1.14 -9.56
N VAL A 65 7.39 1.59 -10.74
CA VAL A 65 8.21 1.62 -11.95
C VAL A 65 9.10 2.85 -11.89
N LEU A 66 10.41 2.65 -11.98
CA LEU A 66 11.39 3.73 -11.97
C LEU A 66 11.49 4.33 -13.37
N ILE A 67 10.56 5.23 -13.69
CA ILE A 67 10.57 5.97 -14.95
C ILE A 67 11.62 7.10 -14.84
N PRO A 68 12.52 7.25 -15.84
CA PRO A 68 13.42 8.38 -15.91
C PRO A 68 12.65 9.70 -15.90
N PRO A 69 13.11 10.72 -15.16
CA PRO A 69 12.54 12.05 -15.27
C PRO A 69 12.69 12.57 -16.71
N TYR A 70 11.79 13.46 -17.12
CA TYR A 70 11.93 14.18 -18.38
C TYR A 70 13.22 15.03 -18.34
N PRO A 71 13.94 15.22 -19.47
CA PRO A 71 15.15 16.03 -19.48
C PRO A 71 14.91 17.45 -18.92
N GLY A 72 15.74 17.88 -17.97
CA GLY A 72 15.59 19.15 -17.25
C GLY A 72 14.76 19.07 -15.96
N GLU A 73 14.10 17.94 -15.69
CA GLU A 73 13.30 17.67 -14.50
C GLU A 73 14.00 16.66 -13.56
N GLU A 74 15.32 16.48 -13.70
CA GLU A 74 16.06 15.44 -12.95
C GLU A 74 16.00 15.64 -11.43
N TYR A 75 15.84 16.89 -10.99
CA TYR A 75 15.81 17.29 -9.57
C TYR A 75 14.44 17.81 -9.13
N SER A 76 13.41 17.69 -9.96
CA SER A 76 12.08 18.12 -9.56
C SER A 76 11.37 17.07 -8.71
N THR A 77 10.52 17.54 -7.80
CA THR A 77 9.76 16.66 -6.90
C THR A 77 8.47 16.26 -7.59
N SER A 78 8.39 14.99 -8.01
CA SER A 78 7.13 14.39 -8.45
C SER A 78 6.32 13.91 -7.25
N PHE A 79 5.00 14.00 -7.32
CA PHE A 79 4.12 13.59 -6.24
C PHE A 79 4.09 12.06 -6.13
N MET A 80 4.44 11.54 -4.95
CA MET A 80 4.24 10.14 -4.56
C MET A 80 4.78 9.10 -5.57
N LYS A 81 6.03 9.29 -6.03
CA LYS A 81 6.69 8.45 -7.06
C LYS A 81 6.77 6.96 -6.73
N TYR A 82 6.90 6.62 -5.46
CA TYR A 82 7.17 5.25 -5.01
C TYR A 82 5.90 4.59 -4.47
N GLY A 83 4.92 4.38 -5.36
CA GLY A 83 3.66 3.70 -5.07
C GLY A 83 3.78 2.18 -5.16
N PHE A 84 3.40 1.50 -4.08
CA PHE A 84 3.34 0.05 -3.94
C PHE A 84 1.89 -0.39 -3.75
N LEU A 85 1.52 -1.51 -4.36
CA LEU A 85 0.19 -2.10 -4.23
C LEU A 85 0.28 -3.49 -3.60
N PHE A 86 -0.49 -3.72 -2.56
CA PHE A 86 -0.56 -4.98 -1.84
C PHE A 86 -1.99 -5.50 -1.77
N GLU A 87 -2.11 -6.82 -1.57
CA GLU A 87 -3.35 -7.49 -1.21
C GLU A 87 -3.21 -8.36 0.03
N LYS A 88 -4.32 -8.54 0.75
CA LYS A 88 -4.46 -9.57 1.78
C LYS A 88 -5.80 -10.28 1.55
N LEU A 89 -5.79 -11.61 1.54
CA LEU A 89 -7.01 -12.40 1.44
C LEU A 89 -7.47 -12.79 2.84
N GLU A 90 -8.73 -12.50 3.15
CA GLU A 90 -9.35 -12.85 4.42
C GLU A 90 -10.61 -13.68 4.20
N ASP A 91 -10.85 -14.62 5.10
CA ASP A 91 -12.10 -15.37 5.14
C ASP A 91 -13.20 -14.51 5.79
N ILE A 92 -14.37 -14.44 5.15
CA ILE A 92 -15.52 -13.72 5.69
C ILE A 92 -16.34 -14.54 6.70
N GLN A 93 -16.08 -15.85 6.80
CA GLN A 93 -16.80 -16.78 7.67
C GLN A 93 -16.03 -17.13 8.95
N ALA A 94 -14.84 -16.57 9.14
CA ALA A 94 -14.04 -16.67 10.35
C ALA A 94 -14.44 -15.60 11.38
#